data_AF-A0A966MCX3-F1
#
_entry.id   AF-A0A966MCX3-F1
#
_cell.length_a   1.000
_cell.length_b   1.000
_cell.length_c   1.000
_cell.angle_alpha   90.00
_cell.angle_beta   90.00
_cell.angle_gamma   90.00
#
_symmetry.space_group_name_H-M   'P 1'
#
loop_
_entity.id
_entity.type
_entity.pdbx_description
1 polymer ?
#
loop_
_entity_poly.entity_id
_entity_poly.type
_entity_poly.pdbx_seq_one_letter_code
_entity_poly.pdbx_strand_id
1 'polypeptide(L)'
;DLNAPPIMVILMMLLIFFILGLFMDWIGIILITMPVFLPIVLQLGYDPIWFGVLFCVSMQIAFLTPPFGSAAFYLKSVAPPDIDLVTIYRSFGPFILLQIAILTMLVAFPEISLFLVR
;
A
#
# COMPACT_ATOMS: atom_id res chain seq x y z
N ASP A 1 -18.07 -18.53 10.85
CA ASP A 1 -18.90 -17.31 11.00
C ASP A 1 -18.07 -16.05 10.93
N LEU A 2 -17.67 -15.63 9.72
CA LEU A 2 -17.18 -14.25 9.50
C LEU A 2 -18.41 -13.34 9.36
N ASN A 3 -19.00 -12.94 10.48
CA ASN A 3 -20.13 -11.98 10.52
C ASN A 3 -19.71 -10.53 10.19
N ALA A 4 -18.51 -10.34 9.64
CA ALA A 4 -18.01 -9.06 9.16
C ALA A 4 -18.21 -8.98 7.64
N PRO A 5 -18.64 -7.83 7.09
CA PRO A 5 -18.68 -7.63 5.64
C PRO A 5 -17.33 -8.00 5.02
N PRO A 6 -17.26 -8.75 3.91
CA PRO A 6 -15.99 -9.15 3.28
C PRO A 6 -15.03 -7.98 3.05
N ILE A 7 -15.57 -6.79 2.76
CA ILE A 7 -14.84 -5.54 2.63
C ILE A 7 -14.14 -5.08 3.92
N MET A 8 -14.73 -5.34 5.10
CA MET A 8 -14.13 -5.02 6.40
C MET A 8 -12.85 -5.84 6.62
N VAL A 9 -12.84 -7.10 6.20
CA VAL A 9 -11.64 -7.96 6.29
C VAL A 9 -10.52 -7.41 5.42
N ILE A 10 -10.84 -6.98 4.19
CA ILE A 10 -9.87 -6.35 3.30
C ILE A 10 -9.34 -5.03 3.90
N LEU A 11 -10.22 -4.19 4.44
CA LEU A 11 -9.79 -2.94 5.08
C LEU A 11 -8.85 -3.19 6.28
N MET A 12 -9.11 -4.25 7.06
CA MET A 12 -8.18 -4.66 8.12
C MET A 12 -6.83 -5.11 7.56
N MET A 13 -6.81 -5.88 6.47
CA MET A 13 -5.55 -6.28 5.81
C MET A 13 -4.78 -5.07 5.29
N LEU A 14 -5.44 -4.09 4.68
CA LEU A 14 -4.83 -2.84 4.21
C LEU A 14 -4.28 -2.02 5.38
N LEU A 15 -4.98 -1.98 6.51
CA LEU A 15 -4.49 -1.34 7.73
C LEU A 15 -3.23 -2.03 8.26
N ILE A 16 -3.20 -3.37 8.25
CA ILE A 16 -2.01 -4.15 8.62
C ILE A 16 -0.85 -3.83 7.68
N PHE A 17 -1.08 -3.77 6.37
CA PHE A 17 -0.06 -3.34 5.40
C PHE A 17 0.46 -1.94 5.69
N PHE A 18 -0.43 -1.00 6.01
CA PHE A 18 -0.03 0.36 6.35
C PHE A 18 0.86 0.38 7.59
N ILE A 19 0.44 -0.28 8.68
CA ILE A 19 1.21 -0.34 9.94
C ILE A 19 2.56 -1.02 9.71
N LEU A 20 2.60 -2.17 9.05
CA LEU A 20 3.84 -2.88 8.76
C LEU A 20 4.77 -2.07 7.85
N GLY A 21 4.20 -1.34 6.88
CA GLY A 21 4.91 -0.43 5.98
C GLY A 21 5.63 0.71 6.69
N LEU A 22 5.22 1.07 7.91
CA LEU A 22 5.92 2.06 8.73
C LEU A 22 7.21 1.52 9.36
N PHE A 23 7.43 0.20 9.39
CA PHE A 23 8.55 -0.43 10.10
C PHE A 23 9.41 -1.37 9.23
N MET A 24 8.84 -1.89 8.15
CA MET A 24 9.44 -2.96 7.35
C MET A 24 9.41 -2.64 5.86
N ASP A 25 10.41 -3.15 5.13
CA ASP A 25 10.43 -3.08 3.68
C ASP A 25 9.35 -3.99 3.05
N TRP A 26 8.90 -3.64 1.85
CA TRP A 26 7.82 -4.34 1.13
C TRP A 26 8.13 -5.82 0.90
N ILE A 27 9.41 -6.20 0.73
CA ILE A 27 9.84 -7.61 0.61
C ILE A 27 9.58 -8.38 1.91
N GLY A 28 9.86 -7.77 3.07
CA GLY A 28 9.57 -8.40 4.36
C GLY A 28 8.08 -8.58 4.58
N ILE A 29 7.29 -7.57 4.20
CA ILE A 29 5.84 -7.59 4.33
C ILE A 29 5.26 -8.69 3.45
N ILE A 30 5.56 -8.72 2.14
CA ILE A 30 4.99 -9.69 1.21
C ILE A 30 5.27 -11.14 1.63
N LEU A 31 6.49 -11.42 2.12
CA LEU A 31 6.89 -12.76 2.56
C LEU A 31 6.13 -13.23 3.80
N ILE A 32 5.79 -12.33 4.71
CA ILE A 32 5.03 -12.65 5.94
C ILE A 32 3.53 -12.72 5.65
N THR A 33 3.00 -11.76 4.90
CA THR A 33 1.55 -11.56 4.78
C THR A 33 0.93 -12.37 3.64
N MET A 34 1.59 -12.53 2.49
CA MET A 34 0.97 -13.22 1.34
C MET A 34 0.57 -14.67 1.63
N PRO A 35 1.41 -15.51 2.28
CA PRO A 35 1.03 -16.88 2.59
C PRO A 35 -0.24 -16.99 3.45
N VAL A 36 -0.51 -15.96 4.27
CA VAL A 36 -1.66 -15.90 5.17
C VAL A 36 -2.86 -15.23 4.49
N PHE A 37 -2.66 -14.14 3.76
CA PHE A 37 -3.74 -13.30 3.24
C PHE A 37 -4.32 -13.82 1.93
N LEU A 38 -3.51 -14.38 1.02
CA LEU A 38 -4.01 -14.97 -0.23
C LEU A 38 -5.09 -16.05 -0.02
N PRO A 39 -4.91 -17.06 0.85
CA PRO A 39 -5.94 -18.07 1.05
C PRO A 39 -7.23 -17.49 1.64
N ILE A 40 -7.15 -16.42 2.44
CA ILE A 40 -8.32 -15.73 2.99
C ILE A 40 -9.06 -14.97 1.88
N VAL A 41 -8.33 -14.24 1.03
CA VAL A 41 -8.88 -13.49 -0.11
C VAL A 41 -9.62 -14.43 -1.06
N LEU A 42 -9.04 -15.59 -1.37
CA LEU A 42 -9.66 -16.62 -2.21
C LEU A 42 -10.93 -17.21 -1.56
N GLN A 43 -10.91 -17.45 -0.24
CA GLN A 43 -12.10 -17.92 0.50
C GLN A 43 -13.24 -16.91 0.53
N LEU A 44 -12.91 -15.61 0.53
CA LEU A 44 -13.87 -14.51 0.44
C LEU A 44 -14.41 -14.31 -0.99
N GLY A 45 -13.90 -15.05 -1.98
CA GLY A 45 -14.32 -14.96 -3.38
C GLY A 45 -13.73 -13.79 -4.15
N TYR A 46 -12.68 -13.13 -3.62
CA TYR A 46 -12.00 -12.04 -4.31
C TYR A 46 -10.89 -12.53 -5.23
N ASP A 47 -10.65 -11.77 -6.30
CA ASP A 47 -9.60 -12.06 -7.27
C ASP A 47 -8.21 -11.76 -6.64
N PRO A 48 -7.25 -12.72 -6.68
CA PRO A 48 -5.92 -12.51 -6.13
C PRO A 48 -5.15 -11.40 -6.84
N ILE A 49 -5.45 -11.13 -8.12
CA ILE A 49 -4.83 -10.05 -8.89
C ILE A 49 -5.27 -8.70 -8.32
N TRP A 50 -6.56 -8.51 -8.09
CA TRP A 50 -7.09 -7.29 -7.47
C TRP A 50 -6.43 -7.03 -6.11
N PHE A 51 -6.32 -8.07 -5.29
CA PHE A 51 -5.66 -7.96 -3.99
C PHE A 51 -4.16 -7.63 -4.12
N GLY A 52 -3.46 -8.24 -5.08
CA GLY A 52 -2.08 -7.92 -5.40
C GLY A 52 -1.89 -6.46 -5.81
N VAL A 53 -2.81 -5.90 -6.60
CA VAL A 53 -2.77 -4.48 -6.99
C VAL A 53 -2.97 -3.58 -5.76
N LEU A 54 -3.93 -3.90 -4.88
CA LEU A 54 -4.11 -3.15 -3.64
C LEU A 54 -2.87 -3.18 -2.74
N PHE A 55 -2.21 -4.35 -2.66
CA PHE A 55 -0.93 -4.48 -1.97
C PHE A 55 0.13 -3.55 -2.59
N CYS A 56 0.33 -3.61 -3.91
CA CYS A 56 1.31 -2.78 -4.60
C CYS A 56 1.10 -1.28 -4.38
N VAL A 57 -0.14 -0.78 -4.45
CA VAL A 57 -0.46 0.63 -4.20
C VAL A 57 -0.22 0.99 -2.73
N SER A 58 -0.61 0.11 -1.80
CA SER A 58 -0.38 0.32 -0.36
C SER A 58 1.12 0.40 -0.03
N MET A 59 1.94 -0.45 -0.66
CA MET A 59 3.40 -0.40 -0.48
C MET A 59 4.03 0.87 -1.05
N GLN A 60 3.52 1.39 -2.17
CA GLN A 60 3.98 2.69 -2.70
C GLN A 60 3.69 3.84 -1.74
N ILE A 61 2.52 3.83 -1.08
CA ILE A 61 2.18 4.81 -0.05
C ILE A 61 3.14 4.70 1.14
N ALA A 62 3.37 3.47 1.62
CA ALA A 62 4.30 3.21 2.74
C ALA A 62 5.72 3.71 2.43
N PHE A 63 6.22 3.47 1.21
CA PHE A 63 7.56 3.87 0.77
C PHE A 63 7.80 5.40 0.79
N LEU A 64 6.72 6.19 0.79
CA LEU A 64 6.74 7.65 0.79
C LEU A 64 6.36 8.28 2.14
N THR A 65 5.67 7.53 3.00
CA THR A 65 5.10 8.06 4.25
C THR A 65 6.12 7.98 5.39
N PRO A 66 6.34 9.05 6.18
CA PRO A 66 7.16 8.97 7.40
C PRO A 66 6.58 7.92 8.37
N PRO A 67 7.38 7.13 9.12
CA PRO A 67 8.79 7.33 9.52
C PRO A 67 9.83 6.57 8.66
N PHE A 68 9.40 5.60 7.86
CA PHE A 68 10.24 4.77 6.97
C PHE A 68 10.06 5.18 5.50
N GLY A 69 10.12 6.48 5.20
CA GLY A 69 10.14 6.99 3.83
C GLY A 69 11.51 6.76 3.19
N SER A 70 11.83 5.52 2.85
CA SER A 70 13.10 5.13 2.22
C SER A 70 13.37 5.94 0.95
N ALA A 71 12.32 6.33 0.21
CA ALA A 71 12.44 7.27 -0.91
C ALA A 71 13.00 8.64 -0.50
N ALA A 72 12.56 9.19 0.63
CA ALA A 72 13.01 10.50 1.11
C ALA A 72 14.49 10.46 1.54
N PHE A 73 14.91 9.38 2.21
CA PHE A 73 16.32 9.17 2.58
C PHE A 73 17.19 8.95 1.35
N TYR A 74 16.69 8.22 0.34
CA TYR A 74 17.39 8.04 -0.92
C TYR A 74 17.59 9.37 -1.64
N LEU A 75 16.53 10.19 -1.75
CA LEU A 75 16.63 11.53 -2.33
C LEU A 75 17.57 12.44 -1.52
N LYS A 76 17.53 12.38 -0.18
CA LYS A 76 18.45 13.19 0.64
C LYS A 76 19.92 12.81 0.44
N SER A 77 20.23 11.56 0.06
CA SER A 77 21.62 11.13 -0.19
C SER A 77 22.27 11.78 -1.41
N VAL A 78 21.45 12.21 -2.38
CA VAL A 78 21.90 12.86 -3.62
C VAL A 78 21.51 14.34 -3.70
N ALA A 79 20.62 14.80 -2.81
CA ALA A 79 20.17 16.18 -2.78
C ALA A 79 21.25 17.12 -2.22
N PRO A 80 21.31 18.36 -2.72
CA PRO A 80 22.14 19.42 -2.15
C PRO A 80 21.94 19.58 -0.62
N PRO A 81 22.97 20.02 0.12
CA PRO A 81 22.92 20.11 1.58
C PRO A 81 21.85 21.08 2.10
N ASP A 82 21.48 22.08 1.30
CA ASP A 82 20.43 23.08 1.54
C ASP A 82 19.00 22.53 1.50
N ILE A 83 18.78 21.33 0.96
CA ILE A 83 17.45 20.71 0.92
C ILE A 83 17.24 19.83 2.14
N ASP A 84 16.43 20.28 3.09
CA ASP A 84 16.08 19.50 4.28
C ASP A 84 15.16 18.31 3.97
N LEU A 85 15.29 17.25 4.78
CA LEU A 85 14.45 16.05 4.72
C LEU A 85 12.94 16.39 4.81
N VAL A 86 12.60 17.40 5.62
CA VAL A 86 11.23 17.90 5.78
C VAL A 86 10.67 18.46 4.47
N THR A 87 11.50 19.16 3.69
CA THR A 87 11.13 19.70 2.37
C THR A 87 10.84 18.58 1.38
N ILE A 88 11.63 17.50 1.42
CA ILE A 88 11.41 16.31 0.59
C ILE A 88 10.08 15.64 0.96
N TYR A 89 9.83 15.40 2.26
CA TYR A 89 8.56 14.80 2.71
C TYR A 89 7.34 15.66 2.38
N ARG A 90 7.44 17.00 2.50
CA ARG A 90 6.36 17.91 2.09
C ARG A 90 6.06 17.79 0.59
N SER A 91 7.08 17.55 -0.22
CA SER A 91 6.94 17.38 -1.68
C SER A 91 6.22 16.08 -2.04
N PHE A 92 6.26 15.06 -1.18
CA PHE A 92 5.53 13.80 -1.37
C PHE A 92 4.05 13.90 -1.02
N GLY A 93 3.64 14.87 -0.18
CA GLY A 93 2.25 15.01 0.27
C GLY A 93 1.21 14.95 -0.87
N PRO A 94 1.33 15.77 -1.94
CA PRO A 94 0.40 15.72 -3.07
C PRO A 94 0.35 14.35 -3.76
N PHE A 95 1.49 13.67 -3.87
CA PHE A 95 1.56 12.36 -4.50
C PHE A 95 0.94 11.27 -3.62
N ILE A 96 1.16 11.30 -2.31
CA ILE A 96 0.51 10.40 -1.36
C ILE A 96 -1.02 10.56 -1.41
N LEU A 97 -1.52 11.80 -1.52
CA LEU A 97 -2.97 12.04 -1.68
C LEU A 97 -3.54 11.41 -2.95
N LEU A 98 -2.83 11.50 -4.07
CA LEU A 98 -3.22 10.83 -5.31
C LEU A 98 -3.24 9.30 -5.13
N GLN A 99 -2.25 8.74 -4.45
CA GLN A 99 -2.19 7.29 -4.21
C GLN A 99 -3.32 6.80 -3.31
N ILE A 100 -3.69 7.57 -2.27
CA ILE A 100 -4.85 7.26 -1.43
C ILE A 100 -6.16 7.35 -2.25
N ALA A 101 -6.28 8.33 -3.15
CA ALA A 101 -7.44 8.45 -4.04
C ALA A 101 -7.54 7.23 -4.98
N ILE A 102 -6.42 6.80 -5.58
CA ILE A 102 -6.34 5.60 -6.41
C ILE A 102 -6.71 4.36 -5.60
N LEU A 103 -6.15 4.19 -4.41
CA LEU A 103 -6.46 3.06 -3.53
C LEU A 103 -7.95 3.00 -3.20
N THR A 104 -8.55 4.14 -2.85
CA THR A 104 -9.98 4.25 -2.55
C THR A 104 -10.82 3.89 -3.78
N MET A 105 -10.43 4.36 -4.96
CA MET A 105 -11.10 4.03 -6.22
C MET A 105 -11.02 2.53 -6.54
N LEU A 106 -9.87 1.90 -6.34
CA LEU A 106 -9.68 0.46 -6.59
C LEU A 106 -10.46 -0.43 -5.61
N VAL A 107 -10.64 0.04 -4.37
CA VAL A 107 -11.50 -0.62 -3.39
C VAL A 107 -12.98 -0.47 -3.75
N ALA A 108 -13.40 0.70 -4.24
CA ALA A 108 -14.77 0.97 -4.66
C ALA A 108 -15.15 0.28 -5.99
N PHE A 109 -14.20 0.19 -6.92
CA PHE A 109 -14.38 -0.37 -8.26
C PHE A 109 -13.29 -1.40 -8.59
N PRO A 110 -13.42 -2.65 -8.08
CA PRO A 110 -12.43 -3.71 -8.31
C PRO A 110 -12.13 -4.00 -9.79
N GLU A 111 -13.14 -3.83 -10.64
CA GLU A 111 -13.07 -4.06 -12.09
C GLU A 111 -11.97 -3.24 -12.77
N ILE A 112 -11.64 -2.05 -12.27
CA ILE A 112 -10.59 -1.19 -12.86
C ILE A 112 -9.24 -1.90 -12.82
N SER A 113 -8.91 -2.58 -11.72
CA SER A 113 -7.65 -3.32 -11.61
C SER A 113 -7.63 -4.59 -12.47
N LEU A 114 -8.79 -5.19 -12.71
CA LEU A 114 -8.92 -6.43 -13.46
C LEU A 114 -9.05 -6.18 -14.96
N PHE A 115 -9.49 -4.97 -15.36
CA PHE A 115 -9.74 -4.60 -16.75
C PHE A 115 -8.47 -4.61 -17.61
N LEU A 116 -7.33 -4.19 -17.06
CA LEU A 116 -6.08 -4.15 -17.81
C LEU A 116 -5.35 -5.51 -17.84
N VAL A 117 -5.73 -6.44 -16.95
CA VAL A 117 -5.05 -7.73 -16.76
C VAL A 117 -5.84 -8.90 -17.37
N ARG A 118 -7.16 -8.77 -17.53
CA ARG A 118 -8.01 -9.71 -18.28
C ARG A 118 -8.07 -9.36 -19.76
#